data_AF-A0A7C9KH40-F1
#
_entry.id   AF-A0A7C9KH40-F1
#
_cell.length_a   1.000
_cell.length_b   1.000
_cell.length_c   1.000
_cell.angle_alpha   90.00
_cell.angle_beta   90.00
_cell.angle_gamma   90.00
#
_symmetry.space_group_name_H-M   'P 1'
#
loop_
_entity.id
_entity.type
_entity.pdbx_description
1 polymer ?
#
loop_
_entity_poly.entity_id
_entity_poly.type
_entity_poly.pdbx_seq_one_letter_code
_entity_poly.pdbx_strand_id
1 'polypeptide(L)' 'MNTPPSILLGLSAGAAFALIVAGIWLLRQPGGNRTKAALMIVAGLVILFNGWINSLPVPTQP' A
#
# COMPACT_ATOMS: atom_id res chain seq x y z
N MET A 1 -21.49 10.49 4.26
CA MET A 1 -20.96 10.73 2.89
C MET A 1 -20.29 9.45 2.45
N ASN A 2 -20.87 8.72 1.49
CA ASN A 2 -20.25 7.51 0.95
C ASN A 2 -19.18 7.95 -0.03
N THR A 3 -17.91 7.86 0.37
CA THR A 3 -16.79 8.12 -0.54
C THR A 3 -16.86 7.12 -1.71
N PRO A 4 -16.75 7.60 -2.96
CA PRO A 4 -16.74 6.69 -4.09
C PRO A 4 -15.56 5.71 -3.96
N PRO A 5 -15.77 4.41 -4.23
CA PRO A 5 -14.76 3.38 -4.03
C PRO A 5 -13.46 3.65 -4.82
N SER A 6 -13.55 4.38 -5.93
CA SER A 6 -12.40 4.83 -6.72
C SER A 6 -11.49 5.81 -5.98
N ILE A 7 -12.03 6.69 -5.13
CA ILE A 7 -11.24 7.63 -4.33
C ILE A 7 -10.47 6.88 -3.24
N LEU A 8 -11.11 5.90 -2.60
CA LEU A 8 -10.48 5.04 -1.59
C LEU A 8 -9.35 4.20 -2.19
N LEU A 9 -9.56 3.64 -3.40
CA LEU A 9 -8.54 2.91 -4.14
C LEU A 9 -7.35 3.80 -4.56
N GLY A 10 -7.62 5.02 -5.01
CA GLY A 10 -6.57 5.98 -5.37
C GLY A 10 -5.73 6.40 -4.16
N LEU A 11 -6.38 6.68 -3.03
CA LEU A 11 -5.71 7.03 -1.78
C LEU A 11 -4.88 5.87 -1.22
N SER A 12 -5.40 4.64 -1.27
CA SER A 12 -4.67 3.46 -0.79
C SER A 12 -3.46 3.14 -1.67
N ALA A 13 -3.58 3.28 -2.99
CA ALA A 13 -2.46 3.15 -3.91
C ALA A 13 -1.38 4.22 -3.67
N GLY A 14 -1.77 5.48 -3.46
CA GLY A 14 -0.86 6.57 -3.13
C GLY A 14 -0.13 6.34 -1.80
N ALA A 15 -0.86 5.90 -0.77
CA ALA A 15 -0.27 5.57 0.53
C ALA A 15 0.70 4.39 0.46
N ALA A 16 0.36 3.34 -0.30
CA ALA A 16 1.25 2.19 -0.54
C ALA A 16 2.56 2.62 -1.21
N PHE A 17 2.48 3.47 -2.23
CA PHE A 17 3.65 4.00 -2.92
C PHE A 17 4.54 4.82 -1.99
N ALA A 18 3.95 5.72 -1.20
CA ALA A 18 4.68 6.52 -0.23
C ALA A 18 5.41 5.66 0.80
N LEU A 19 4.78 4.61 1.32
CA LEU A 19 5.39 3.67 2.27
C LEU A 19 6.59 2.92 1.67
N ILE A 20 6.45 2.43 0.43
CA ILE A 20 7.53 1.70 -0.25
C ILE A 20 8.71 2.63 -0.52
N VAL A 21 8.46 3.81 -1.09
CA VAL A 21 9.52 4.79 -1.40
C VAL A 21 10.22 5.25 -0.13
N ALA A 22 9.47 5.58 0.93
CA ALA A 22 10.04 5.97 2.21
C ALA A 22 10.85 4.84 2.84
N GLY A 23 10.37 3.59 2.78
CA GLY A 23 11.10 2.43 3.27
C GLY A 23 12.41 2.19 2.51
N ILE A 24 12.39 2.27 1.17
CA ILE A 24 13.60 2.15 0.34
C ILE A 24 14.59 3.28 0.66
N TRP A 25 14.11 4.50 0.83
CA TRP A 25 14.95 5.62 1.21
C TRP A 25 15.59 5.42 2.59
N LEU A 26 14.84 4.89 3.56
CA LEU A 26 15.32 4.60 4.91
C LEU A 26 16.38 3.49 4.94
N LEU A 27 16.33 2.52 4.00
CA LEU A 27 17.40 1.52 3.80
C LEU A 27 18.71 2.14 3.30
N ARG A 28 18.63 3.27 2.57
CA ARG A 28 19.80 3.97 2.03
C ARG A 28 20.47 4.90 3.06
N GLN A 29 19.84 5.16 4.20
CA GLN A 29 20.42 6.03 5.22
C GLN A 29 21.44 5.27 6.09
N PRO A 30 22.67 5.80 6.26
CA PRO A 30 23.62 5.25 7.23
C PRO A 30 23.08 5.45 8.65
N GLY A 31 22.96 4.35 9.41
CA GLY A 31 22.32 4.34 10.74
C GLY A 31 20.78 4.18 10.72
N GLY A 32 20.16 4.04 9.54
CA GLY A 32 18.72 3.80 9.42
C GLY A 32 18.29 2.47 10.01
N ASN A 33 17.16 2.46 10.73
CA ASN A 33 16.57 1.24 11.28
C ASN A 33 16.04 0.34 10.16
N ARG A 34 16.85 -0.63 9.74
CA ARG A 34 16.56 -1.57 8.64
C ARG A 34 15.28 -2.35 8.86
N THR A 35 14.97 -2.72 10.11
CA THR A 35 13.72 -3.43 10.46
C THR A 35 12.50 -2.54 10.20
N LYS A 36 12.54 -1.28 10.63
CA LYS A 36 11.46 -0.31 10.33
C LYS A 36 11.30 -0.15 8.83
N ALA A 37 12.39 -0.01 8.10
CA ALA A 37 12.36 0.15 6.64
C ALA A 37 11.72 -1.06 5.94
N ALA A 38 12.09 -2.28 6.34
CA ALA A 38 11.49 -3.51 5.84
C ALA A 38 9.98 -3.58 6.14
N LEU A 39 9.57 -3.23 7.36
CA LEU A 39 8.16 -3.19 7.75
C LEU A 39 7.35 -2.18 6.92
N MET A 40 7.92 -1.00 6.61
CA MET A 40 7.26 -0.01 5.76
C MET A 40 7.04 -0.52 4.34
N ILE A 41 8.04 -1.19 3.75
CA ILE A 41 7.93 -1.78 2.41
C ILE A 41 6.87 -2.89 2.41
N VAL A 42 6.91 -3.79 3.39
CA VAL A 42 5.93 -4.87 3.53
C VAL A 42 4.52 -4.32 3.70
N ALA A 43 4.32 -3.31 4.55
CA ALA A 43 3.02 -2.67 4.73
C ALA A 43 2.48 -2.08 3.42
N GLY A 44 3.34 -1.39 2.64
CA GLY A 44 2.94 -0.87 1.32
C GLY A 44 2.55 -1.98 0.34
N LEU A 45 3.30 -3.09 0.30
CA LEU A 45 2.97 -4.24 -0.53
C LEU A 45 1.63 -4.89 -0.13
N VAL A 46 1.35 -5.02 1.16
CA VAL A 46 0.09 -5.57 1.67
C VAL A 46 -1.09 -4.69 1.28
N ILE A 47 -0.96 -3.36 1.37
CA ILE A 47 -2.01 -2.41 0.95
C ILE A 47 -2.26 -2.53 -0.56
N LEU A 48 -1.19 -2.59 -1.37
CA LEU A 48 -1.31 -2.74 -2.82
C LEU A 48 -2.02 -4.05 -3.19
N PHE A 49 -1.63 -5.16 -2.54
CA PHE A 49 -2.23 -6.46 -2.74
C PHE A 49 -3.71 -6.48 -2.35
N ASN A 50 -4.05 -5.86 -1.21
CA ASN A 50 -5.43 -5.73 -0.76
C ASN A 50 -6.26 -4.87 -1.71
N GLY A 51 -5.71 -3.76 -2.20
CA GLY A 51 -6.36 -2.91 -3.20
C GLY A 51 -6.60 -3.66 -4.51
N TRP A 52 -5.64 -4.48 -4.95
CA TRP A 52 -5.77 -5.31 -6.14
C TRP A 52 -6.89 -6.34 -5.99
N ILE A 53 -6.94 -7.08 -4.87
CA ILE A 53 -8.05 -8.02 -4.59
C ILE A 53 -9.40 -7.30 -4.63
N ASN A 54 -9.52 -6.13 -3.99
CA ASN A 54 -10.75 -5.35 -3.98
C ASN A 54 -11.11 -4.71 -5.34
N SER A 55 -10.16 -4.64 -6.27
CA SER A 55 -10.41 -4.18 -7.64
C SER A 55 -11.00 -5.27 -8.54
N LEU A 56 -10.90 -6.54 -8.14
CA LEU A 56 -11.45 -7.64 -8.89
C LEU A 56 -12.99 -7.61 -8.82
N PRO A 57 -13.69 -7.91 -9.93
CA PRO A 57 -15.13 -8.00 -9.91
C PRO A 57 -15.57 -9.11 -8.95
N VAL A 58 -16.47 -8.78 -8.03
CA VAL A 58 -17.07 -9.77 -7.14
C VAL A 58 -17.88 -10.75 -8.00
N PRO A 59 -17.67 -12.07 -7.88
CA PRO A 59 -18.49 -13.04 -8.61
C PRO A 59 -19.95 -12.84 -8.22
N THR A 60 -20.80 -12.51 -9.19
CA THR A 60 -22.24 -12.51 -8.99
C THR A 60 -22.67 -13.96 -8.81
N GLN A 61 -22.94 -14.38 -7.57
CA GLN A 61 -23.62 -15.67 -7.33
C GLN A 61 -25.00 -15.63 -8.01
N PRO A 62 -25.42 -16.71 -8.69
CA PRO A 62 -26.76 -16.80 -9.28
C PRO A 62 -27.87 -16.76 -8.22
#